data_AF-A0A6J2K7L6-F1
#
_entry.id   AF-A0A6J2K7L6-F1
#
_cell.length_a   1.000
_cell.length_b   1.000
_cell.length_c   1.000
_cell.angle_alpha   90.00
_cell.angle_beta   90.00
_cell.angle_gamma   90.00
#
_symmetry.space_group_name_H-M   'P 1'
#
loop_
_entity.id
_entity.type
_entity.pdbx_description
1 polymer ?
#
loop_
_entity_poly.entity_id
_entity_poly.type
_entity_poly.pdbx_seq_one_letter_code
_entity_poly.pdbx_strand_id
1 'polypeptide(L)'
;MEEVDSIILHFLRQLNLKIDDNVKNMCDVSVEFIIEAASKCLNAINPSLKVPQKLPKGISHRIEVAAQIASFCKDLGYKNDVGYQTFLYYNEAELRQVFMFLIERLPNEGKQSSVSASLKTNQSTLMKDVSNKISEEMEKIWVPHCCKPNEQQKGITSTKNNVHLYNTLENEKDLIQKLIHIQEMNTNSRDTKAQDVVMQKESKLKTEAFTKEHNKTLKELKETAIVLRQKLDTLESERNVMNVEYSQAQVSCEKVEDDLKNVINILNSIGITDENSEGVSDEVLEKVQKNINKLHAKSEDLTSKSLSLKAEIENVKQSMNRSESERNKYKNMLGYLKESAKAMKEEYGQKEHLRNQLKLKYEKLRGGNKRSIYTKRIVEIISNVDKQNIEIKKILEDTRQLQKEINILEGQLERSFSVADETLFRDAKKDDQAKKAYKLLALLHSECKTIVSLVNDIGSLQRDIVDLEENVKTETAKRTEDTLEKIKFDIAKIKEET
;
A
#
# COMPACT_ATOMS: atom_id res chain seq x y z
N MET A 1 -21.48 -35.71 8.71
CA MET A 1 -20.95 -35.14 9.97
C MET A 1 -19.65 -34.37 9.73
N GLU A 2 -18.63 -35.00 9.14
CA GLU A 2 -17.28 -34.42 8.96
C GLU A 2 -17.25 -33.03 8.28
N GLU A 3 -18.18 -32.72 7.36
CA GLU A 3 -18.30 -31.37 6.76
C GLU A 3 -18.59 -30.28 7.81
N VAL A 4 -19.44 -30.56 8.80
CA VAL A 4 -19.80 -29.60 9.85
C VAL A 4 -18.60 -29.35 10.76
N ASP A 5 -17.90 -30.42 11.13
CA ASP A 5 -16.69 -30.34 11.95
C ASP A 5 -15.57 -29.61 11.21
N SER A 6 -15.37 -29.89 9.92
CA SER A 6 -14.43 -29.16 9.05
C SER A 6 -14.72 -27.65 9.01
N ILE A 7 -15.99 -27.23 8.97
CA ILE A 7 -16.38 -25.81 8.98
C ILE A 7 -16.16 -25.19 10.37
N ILE A 8 -16.53 -25.89 11.45
CA ILE A 8 -16.29 -25.43 12.83
C ILE A 8 -14.79 -25.27 13.07
N LEU A 9 -13.99 -26.28 12.75
CA LEU A 9 -12.53 -26.26 12.85
C LEU A 9 -11.91 -25.12 12.01
N HIS A 10 -12.41 -24.84 10.80
CA HIS A 10 -11.97 -23.70 10.00
C HIS A 10 -12.17 -22.36 10.73
N PHE A 11 -13.33 -22.13 11.36
CA PHE A 11 -13.58 -20.93 12.14
C PHE A 11 -12.75 -20.88 13.44
N LEU A 12 -12.51 -22.01 14.09
CA LEU A 12 -11.63 -22.08 15.26
C LEU A 12 -10.16 -21.77 14.89
N ARG A 13 -9.65 -22.25 13.75
CA ARG A 13 -8.33 -21.86 13.22
C ARG A 13 -8.23 -20.35 13.00
N GLN A 14 -9.30 -19.72 12.52
CA GLN A 14 -9.37 -18.27 12.31
C GLN A 14 -9.27 -17.44 13.62
N LEU A 15 -9.54 -18.04 14.79
CA LEU A 15 -9.42 -17.41 16.12
C LEU A 15 -8.03 -17.58 16.78
N ASN A 16 -6.98 -17.87 16.00
CA ASN A 16 -5.63 -18.16 16.53
C ASN A 16 -5.60 -19.30 17.56
N LEU A 17 -6.43 -20.33 17.37
CA LEU A 17 -6.27 -21.61 18.03
C LEU A 17 -5.28 -22.46 17.25
N LYS A 18 -4.24 -22.96 17.91
CA LYS A 18 -3.29 -23.92 17.32
C LYS A 18 -3.96 -25.29 17.25
N ILE A 19 -4.55 -25.59 16.10
CA ILE A 19 -5.10 -26.90 15.75
C ILE A 19 -4.04 -27.64 14.95
N ASP A 20 -3.77 -28.90 15.27
CA ASP A 20 -2.93 -29.76 14.42
C ASP A 20 -3.67 -30.05 13.12
N ASP A 21 -2.97 -29.97 11.99
CA ASP A 21 -3.60 -30.06 10.66
C ASP A 21 -4.26 -31.42 10.38
N ASN A 22 -3.88 -32.45 11.15
CA ASN A 22 -4.38 -33.81 11.05
C ASN A 22 -5.79 -34.03 11.65
N VAL A 23 -6.27 -33.13 12.51
CA VAL A 23 -7.58 -33.27 13.17
C VAL A 23 -8.70 -32.87 12.21
N LYS A 24 -9.55 -33.84 11.84
CA LYS A 24 -10.68 -33.66 10.91
C LYS A 24 -12.04 -33.62 11.59
N ASN A 25 -12.20 -34.35 12.69
CA ASN A 25 -13.48 -34.46 13.40
C ASN A 25 -13.39 -33.81 14.79
N MET A 26 -14.52 -33.31 15.30
CA MET A 26 -14.57 -32.68 16.63
C MET A 26 -14.30 -33.67 17.78
N CYS A 27 -14.29 -34.98 17.49
CA CYS A 27 -14.14 -36.06 18.45
C CYS A 27 -12.67 -36.39 18.78
N ASP A 28 -11.73 -36.04 17.88
CA ASP A 28 -10.29 -36.21 18.09
C ASP A 28 -9.68 -35.09 18.96
N VAL A 29 -10.53 -34.14 19.38
CA VAL A 29 -10.16 -32.90 20.06
C VAL A 29 -10.19 -33.10 21.57
N SER A 30 -9.07 -32.85 22.24
CA SER A 30 -9.00 -32.91 23.71
C SER A 30 -10.01 -31.97 24.38
N VAL A 31 -10.61 -32.42 25.50
CA VAL A 31 -11.43 -31.59 26.41
C VAL A 31 -10.71 -30.29 26.80
N GLU A 32 -9.38 -30.33 26.89
CA GLU A 32 -8.57 -29.15 27.19
C GLU A 32 -8.62 -28.09 26.08
N PHE A 33 -8.62 -28.54 24.82
CA PHE A 33 -8.80 -27.67 23.67
C PHE A 33 -10.25 -27.19 23.54
N ILE A 34 -11.26 -28.04 23.80
CA ILE A 34 -12.68 -27.66 23.74
C ILE A 34 -12.95 -26.46 24.67
N ILE A 35 -12.41 -26.48 25.88
CA ILE A 35 -12.59 -25.40 26.86
C ILE A 35 -11.74 -24.16 26.53
N GLU A 36 -10.51 -24.31 26.00
CA GLU A 36 -9.75 -23.18 25.46
C GLU A 36 -10.49 -22.50 24.29
N ALA A 37 -11.06 -23.28 23.38
CA ALA A 37 -11.81 -22.80 22.23
C ALA A 37 -13.10 -22.08 22.64
N ALA A 38 -13.89 -22.66 23.55
CA ALA A 38 -15.08 -22.01 24.09
C ALA A 38 -14.74 -20.70 24.84
N SER A 39 -13.66 -20.70 25.65
CA SER A 39 -13.15 -19.50 26.34
C SER A 39 -12.73 -18.40 25.36
N LYS A 40 -11.98 -18.72 24.29
CA LYS A 40 -11.61 -17.73 23.27
C LYS A 40 -12.82 -17.21 22.48
N CYS A 41 -13.79 -18.07 22.15
CA CYS A 41 -15.03 -17.64 21.52
C CYS A 41 -15.80 -16.65 22.41
N LEU A 42 -15.95 -16.96 23.71
CA LEU A 42 -16.62 -16.07 24.67
C LEU A 42 -15.89 -14.74 24.86
N ASN A 43 -14.55 -14.75 24.99
CA ASN A 43 -13.75 -13.53 25.10
C ASN A 43 -13.80 -12.68 23.82
N ALA A 44 -13.93 -13.29 22.64
CA ALA A 44 -14.10 -12.59 21.38
C ALA A 44 -15.50 -11.96 21.25
N ILE A 45 -16.55 -12.62 21.79
CA ILE A 45 -17.92 -12.07 21.84
C ILE A 45 -18.03 -10.93 22.86
N ASN A 46 -17.43 -11.08 24.03
CA ASN A 46 -17.46 -10.09 25.10
C ASN A 46 -16.10 -10.00 25.83
N PRO A 47 -15.25 -9.02 25.46
CA PRO A 47 -13.93 -8.82 26.05
C PRO A 47 -13.93 -8.48 27.56
N SER A 48 -15.09 -8.20 28.17
CA SER A 48 -15.20 -7.94 29.60
C SER A 48 -15.29 -9.21 30.47
N LEU A 49 -15.55 -10.38 29.86
CA LEU A 49 -15.65 -11.65 30.59
C LEU A 49 -14.25 -12.22 30.90
N LYS A 50 -13.96 -12.46 32.18
CA LYS A 50 -12.74 -13.16 32.62
C LYS A 50 -12.95 -14.67 32.64
N VAL A 51 -13.07 -15.29 31.46
CA VAL A 51 -13.17 -16.76 31.34
C VAL A 51 -11.77 -17.38 31.45
N PRO A 52 -11.55 -18.40 32.32
CA PRO A 52 -10.27 -19.11 32.39
C PRO A 52 -9.95 -19.87 31.09
N GLN A 53 -8.80 -19.57 30.48
CA GLN A 53 -8.35 -20.21 29.23
C GLN A 53 -7.68 -21.58 29.40
N LYS A 54 -7.46 -22.03 30.64
CA LYS A 54 -6.78 -23.30 30.96
C LYS A 54 -7.52 -24.04 32.07
N LEU A 55 -7.68 -25.35 31.89
CA LEU A 55 -8.31 -26.22 32.88
C LEU A 55 -7.41 -26.43 34.11
N PRO A 56 -7.96 -26.27 35.33
CA PRO A 56 -7.29 -26.67 36.56
C PRO A 56 -7.04 -28.18 36.61
N LYS A 57 -6.07 -28.61 37.44
CA LYS A 57 -5.75 -30.05 37.62
C LYS A 57 -6.78 -30.81 38.48
N GLY A 58 -7.55 -30.12 39.33
CA GLY A 58 -8.53 -30.74 40.24
C GLY A 58 -9.93 -30.83 39.62
N ILE A 59 -10.57 -32.00 39.73
CA ILE A 59 -11.84 -32.32 39.04
C ILE A 59 -12.99 -31.34 39.36
N SER A 60 -13.14 -30.91 40.62
CA SER A 60 -14.20 -29.99 41.03
C SER A 60 -14.06 -28.62 40.37
N HIS A 61 -12.84 -28.07 40.31
CA HIS A 61 -12.58 -26.82 39.60
C HIS A 61 -12.76 -26.95 38.08
N ARG A 62 -12.55 -28.15 37.49
CA ARG A 62 -12.89 -28.39 36.07
C ARG A 62 -14.40 -28.28 35.83
N ILE A 63 -15.20 -28.82 36.73
CA ILE A 63 -16.67 -28.73 36.71
C ILE A 63 -17.13 -27.27 36.87
N GLU A 64 -16.55 -26.52 37.81
CA GLU A 64 -16.86 -25.09 38.00
C GLU A 64 -16.56 -24.24 36.74
N VAL A 65 -15.39 -24.42 36.11
CA VAL A 65 -15.02 -23.68 34.89
C VAL A 65 -15.96 -24.03 33.72
N ALA A 66 -16.27 -25.31 33.53
CA ALA A 66 -17.21 -25.74 32.51
C ALA A 66 -18.65 -25.25 32.78
N ALA A 67 -19.07 -25.17 34.05
CA ALA A 67 -20.36 -24.60 34.45
C ALA A 67 -20.43 -23.08 34.21
N GLN A 68 -19.33 -22.34 34.46
CA GLN A 68 -19.25 -20.90 34.15
C GLN A 68 -19.33 -20.65 32.63
N ILE A 69 -18.65 -21.45 31.81
CA ILE A 69 -18.77 -21.37 30.35
C ILE A 69 -20.21 -21.66 29.91
N ALA A 70 -20.84 -22.68 30.48
CA ALA A 70 -22.26 -22.99 30.23
C ALA A 70 -23.21 -21.86 30.64
N SER A 71 -23.00 -21.21 31.79
CA SER A 71 -23.82 -20.06 32.20
C SER A 71 -23.63 -18.88 31.26
N PHE A 72 -22.40 -18.54 30.84
CA PHE A 72 -22.19 -17.48 29.85
C PHE A 72 -22.83 -17.79 28.49
N CYS A 73 -22.87 -19.05 28.06
CA CYS A 73 -23.64 -19.46 26.87
C CYS A 73 -25.16 -19.23 27.05
N LYS A 74 -25.70 -19.50 28.25
CA LYS A 74 -27.12 -19.24 28.58
C LYS A 74 -27.42 -17.73 28.70
N ASP A 75 -26.53 -16.94 29.29
CA ASP A 75 -26.65 -15.48 29.39
C ASP A 75 -26.61 -14.80 28.01
N LEU A 76 -25.85 -15.38 27.07
CA LEU A 76 -25.89 -15.00 25.66
C LEU A 76 -27.22 -15.37 24.97
N GLY A 77 -28.14 -16.08 25.62
CA GLY A 77 -29.45 -16.43 25.07
C GLY A 77 -29.42 -17.66 24.14
N TYR A 78 -28.58 -18.66 24.46
CA TYR A 78 -28.68 -19.98 23.86
C TYR A 78 -29.97 -20.68 24.33
N LYS A 79 -30.69 -21.33 23.41
CA LYS A 79 -32.05 -21.84 23.66
C LYS A 79 -32.14 -23.27 24.21
N ASN A 80 -31.13 -24.10 23.94
CA ASN A 80 -31.11 -25.49 24.39
C ASN A 80 -30.39 -25.57 25.74
N ASP A 81 -30.58 -26.65 26.50
CA ASP A 81 -29.84 -26.82 27.74
C ASP A 81 -28.35 -27.05 27.50
N VAL A 82 -27.53 -26.36 28.29
CA VAL A 82 -26.07 -26.51 28.34
C VAL A 82 -25.68 -26.57 29.79
N GLY A 83 -24.83 -27.52 30.13
CA GLY A 83 -24.21 -27.64 31.44
C GLY A 83 -22.72 -27.95 31.33
N TYR A 84 -22.09 -28.20 32.47
CA TYR A 84 -20.69 -28.65 32.52
C TYR A 84 -20.48 -29.96 31.74
N GLN A 85 -21.51 -30.81 31.67
CA GLN A 85 -21.50 -32.11 31.00
C GLN A 85 -21.25 -31.98 29.49
N THR A 86 -21.86 -30.97 28.84
CA THR A 86 -21.74 -30.69 27.40
C THR A 86 -20.28 -30.40 26.99
N PHE A 87 -19.43 -29.92 27.89
CA PHE A 87 -18.01 -29.65 27.63
C PHE A 87 -17.06 -30.71 28.17
N LEU A 88 -17.36 -31.34 29.31
CA LEU A 88 -16.49 -32.33 29.97
C LEU A 88 -16.69 -33.77 29.47
N TYR A 89 -17.92 -34.13 29.11
CA TYR A 89 -18.34 -35.47 28.68
C TYR A 89 -19.06 -35.43 27.31
N TYR A 90 -18.77 -34.38 26.55
CA TYR A 90 -19.39 -33.93 25.31
C TYR A 90 -20.21 -34.97 24.53
N ASN A 91 -21.53 -34.71 24.41
CA ASN A 91 -22.33 -35.26 23.34
C ASN A 91 -22.00 -34.49 22.05
N GLU A 92 -21.56 -35.18 21.00
CA GLU A 92 -21.09 -34.53 19.77
C GLU A 92 -22.15 -33.61 19.13
N ALA A 93 -23.43 -33.97 19.23
CA ALA A 93 -24.52 -33.18 18.66
C ALA A 93 -24.71 -31.85 19.41
N GLU A 94 -24.71 -31.90 20.74
CA GLU A 94 -24.81 -30.71 21.60
C GLU A 94 -23.58 -29.81 21.45
N LEU A 95 -22.38 -30.40 21.44
CA LEU A 95 -21.13 -29.66 21.32
C LEU A 95 -21.06 -28.89 19.99
N ARG A 96 -21.47 -29.53 18.88
CA ARG A 96 -21.60 -28.87 17.57
C ARG A 96 -22.63 -27.74 17.58
N GLN A 97 -23.79 -27.91 18.21
CA GLN A 97 -24.81 -26.85 18.31
C GLN A 97 -24.31 -25.65 19.13
N VAL A 98 -23.63 -25.89 20.25
CA VAL A 98 -23.05 -24.84 21.10
C VAL A 98 -21.94 -24.10 20.36
N PHE A 99 -21.01 -24.80 19.71
CA PHE A 99 -19.98 -24.14 18.90
C PHE A 99 -20.56 -23.40 17.69
N MET A 100 -21.59 -23.94 17.02
CA MET A 100 -22.26 -23.24 15.93
C MET A 100 -22.91 -21.93 16.41
N PHE A 101 -23.56 -21.92 17.57
CA PHE A 101 -24.11 -20.71 18.18
C PHE A 101 -23.05 -19.71 18.62
N LEU A 102 -21.99 -20.18 19.28
CA LEU A 102 -20.86 -19.33 19.68
C LEU A 102 -20.19 -18.71 18.45
N ILE A 103 -19.93 -19.53 17.42
CA ILE A 103 -19.45 -19.05 16.12
C ILE A 103 -20.44 -18.03 15.56
N GLU A 104 -21.75 -18.29 15.54
CA GLU A 104 -22.77 -17.35 15.04
C GLU A 104 -22.73 -15.97 15.72
N ARG A 105 -22.34 -15.90 17.01
CA ARG A 105 -22.25 -14.64 17.76
C ARG A 105 -20.89 -13.96 17.77
N LEU A 106 -19.82 -14.59 17.27
CA LEU A 106 -18.51 -13.93 17.11
C LEU A 106 -18.67 -12.62 16.33
N PRO A 107 -18.03 -11.51 16.75
CA PRO A 107 -18.14 -10.24 16.06
C PRO A 107 -17.63 -10.38 14.62
N ASN A 108 -18.55 -10.18 13.66
CA ASN A 108 -18.19 -10.06 12.26
C ASN A 108 -17.53 -8.69 12.06
N GLU A 109 -16.36 -8.64 11.43
CA GLU A 109 -15.73 -7.38 10.97
C GLU A 109 -16.61 -6.59 9.97
N GLY A 110 -17.71 -7.19 9.49
CA GLY A 110 -18.69 -6.57 8.59
C GLY A 110 -20.16 -6.62 9.06
N LYS A 111 -20.48 -6.87 10.34
CA LYS A 111 -21.85 -6.68 10.85
C LYS A 111 -21.86 -5.87 12.14
N GLN A 112 -22.16 -4.58 12.02
CA GLN A 112 -22.91 -3.92 13.09
C GLN A 112 -24.28 -4.59 13.18
N SER A 113 -24.55 -5.21 14.32
CA SER A 113 -25.87 -5.76 14.63
C SER A 113 -26.84 -4.61 14.85
N SER A 114 -27.73 -4.40 13.89
CA SER A 114 -28.91 -3.57 14.10
C SER A 114 -29.81 -4.23 15.15
N VAL A 115 -29.76 -3.73 16.38
CA VAL A 115 -30.90 -3.30 17.22
C VAL A 115 -30.44 -3.09 18.68
N SER A 116 -30.76 -1.89 19.21
CA SER A 116 -30.78 -1.50 20.64
C SER A 116 -29.55 -1.76 21.53
N ALA A 117 -28.44 -1.05 21.28
CA ALA A 117 -27.61 -0.48 22.35
C ALA A 117 -26.92 0.81 21.86
N SER A 118 -26.94 1.87 22.67
CA SER A 118 -26.57 3.23 22.27
C SER A 118 -25.06 3.48 22.25
N LEU A 119 -24.41 3.12 21.14
CA LEU A 119 -23.03 3.54 20.86
C LEU A 119 -23.02 4.92 20.18
N LYS A 120 -22.65 5.94 20.96
CA LYS A 120 -22.43 7.32 20.52
C LYS A 120 -21.29 7.37 19.51
N THR A 121 -21.60 7.30 18.23
CA THR A 121 -20.62 7.49 17.15
C THR A 121 -20.32 8.98 17.00
N ASN A 122 -19.07 9.36 16.70
CA ASN A 122 -18.66 10.76 16.47
C ASN A 122 -19.49 11.47 15.39
N GLN A 123 -20.10 10.72 14.47
CA GLN A 123 -21.06 11.21 13.49
C GLN A 123 -22.38 11.65 14.12
N SER A 124 -22.87 10.98 15.18
CA SER A 124 -24.10 11.37 15.87
C SER A 124 -23.91 12.60 16.76
N THR A 125 -22.73 12.77 17.38
CA THR A 125 -22.37 14.03 18.04
C THR A 125 -22.18 15.13 17.01
N LEU A 126 -21.41 14.92 15.94
CA LEU A 126 -21.24 15.90 14.88
C LEU A 126 -22.57 16.35 14.25
N MET A 127 -23.49 15.42 13.95
CA MET A 127 -24.80 15.79 13.40
C MET A 127 -25.67 16.54 14.42
N LYS A 128 -25.54 16.24 15.72
CA LYS A 128 -26.21 17.00 16.79
C LYS A 128 -25.59 18.39 16.97
N ASP A 129 -24.26 18.50 16.94
CA ASP A 129 -23.53 19.76 17.07
C ASP A 129 -23.76 20.66 15.85
N VAL A 130 -23.78 20.10 14.64
CA VAL A 130 -24.18 20.80 13.40
C VAL A 130 -25.65 21.22 13.47
N SER A 131 -26.56 20.36 13.93
CA SER A 131 -27.96 20.74 14.12
C SER A 131 -28.13 21.88 15.14
N ASN A 132 -27.45 21.79 16.28
CA ASN A 132 -27.44 22.84 17.30
C ASN A 132 -26.86 24.15 16.75
N LYS A 133 -25.75 24.07 16.00
CA LYS A 133 -25.11 25.26 15.39
C LYS A 133 -25.98 25.90 14.32
N ILE A 134 -26.70 25.10 13.54
CA ILE A 134 -27.69 25.61 12.58
C ILE A 134 -28.86 26.26 13.33
N SER A 135 -29.38 25.66 14.39
CA SER A 135 -30.41 26.29 15.23
C SER A 135 -29.95 27.62 15.84
N GLU A 136 -28.75 27.68 16.42
CA GLU A 136 -28.13 28.93 16.93
C GLU A 136 -27.93 30.00 15.84
N GLU A 137 -27.63 29.62 14.59
CA GLU A 137 -27.50 30.55 13.47
C GLU A 137 -28.86 30.95 12.87
N MET A 138 -29.90 30.13 12.99
CA MET A 138 -31.26 30.45 12.56
C MET A 138 -32.04 31.28 13.60
N GLU A 139 -31.67 31.22 14.88
CA GLU A 139 -32.15 32.16 15.91
C GLU A 139 -31.52 33.55 15.80
N LYS A 140 -30.41 33.70 15.06
CA LYS A 140 -29.84 35.00 14.72
C LYS A 140 -30.55 35.59 13.50
N ILE A 141 -30.82 36.89 13.57
CA ILE A 141 -31.30 37.65 12.42
C ILE A 141 -30.24 37.57 11.32
N TRP A 142 -30.57 36.96 10.19
CA TRP A 142 -29.66 36.83 9.05
C TRP A 142 -29.39 38.19 8.42
N VAL A 143 -28.15 38.65 8.50
CA VAL A 143 -27.68 39.90 7.92
C VAL A 143 -26.63 39.62 6.84
N PRO A 144 -26.81 40.09 5.59
CA PRO A 144 -25.85 39.91 4.50
C PRO A 144 -24.44 40.36 4.84
N HIS A 145 -23.43 39.71 4.25
CA HIS A 145 -22.01 39.91 4.57
C HIS A 145 -21.51 41.35 4.34
N CYS A 146 -22.16 42.13 3.49
CA CYS A 146 -21.86 43.55 3.25
C CYS A 146 -22.33 44.50 4.39
N CYS A 147 -23.12 44.01 5.34
CA CYS A 147 -23.71 44.80 6.43
C CYS A 147 -23.17 44.43 7.82
N LYS A 148 -22.11 43.60 7.92
CA LYS A 148 -21.41 43.36 9.18
C LYS A 148 -20.39 44.49 9.44
N PRO A 149 -20.48 45.25 10.55
CA PRO A 149 -19.48 46.26 10.87
C PRO A 149 -18.14 45.57 11.19
N ASN A 150 -17.05 46.09 10.63
CA ASN A 150 -15.74 45.45 10.70
C ASN A 150 -15.07 45.81 12.04
N GLU A 151 -14.96 44.87 12.98
CA GLU A 151 -14.45 45.09 14.36
C GLU A 151 -12.92 45.32 14.45
N GLN A 152 -12.30 45.90 13.41
CA GLN A 152 -10.90 46.33 13.41
C GLN A 152 -10.69 47.74 12.81
N GLN A 153 -11.62 48.67 13.04
CA GLN A 153 -11.34 50.10 12.91
C GLN A 153 -11.88 50.89 14.11
N LYS A 154 -10.97 51.34 14.98
CA LYS A 154 -11.19 52.42 15.96
C LYS A 154 -10.19 53.55 15.71
N GLY A 155 -10.69 54.77 15.54
CA GLY A 155 -10.02 56.06 15.81
C GLY A 155 -8.69 56.35 15.07
N ILE A 156 -8.65 57.05 13.93
CA ILE A 156 -8.86 58.50 13.72
C ILE A 156 -7.62 59.38 14.00
N THR A 157 -7.14 60.03 12.92
CA THR A 157 -6.33 61.25 12.78
C THR A 157 -4.82 61.32 13.12
N SER A 158 -4.12 61.89 12.12
CA SER A 158 -3.10 62.95 12.22
C SER A 158 -1.65 62.63 11.87
N THR A 159 -1.05 63.62 11.24
CA THR A 159 0.17 63.66 10.41
C THR A 159 1.52 63.58 11.14
N LYS A 160 2.56 63.27 10.33
CA LYS A 160 4.01 63.62 10.43
C LYS A 160 4.99 62.60 11.04
N ASN A 161 6.03 62.38 10.22
CA ASN A 161 7.46 62.29 10.54
C ASN A 161 8.05 61.05 11.25
N ASN A 162 8.75 60.27 10.41
CA ASN A 162 10.20 59.96 10.49
C ASN A 162 10.83 59.16 11.65
N VAL A 163 11.93 58.51 11.25
CA VAL A 163 13.02 57.89 12.03
C VAL A 163 12.85 56.43 12.49
N HIS A 164 13.59 55.59 11.78
CA HIS A 164 14.31 54.38 12.18
C HIS A 164 14.39 54.00 13.68
N LEU A 165 14.36 52.68 13.97
CA LEU A 165 15.55 51.84 14.23
C LEU A 165 15.10 50.35 14.18
N TYR A 166 15.63 49.53 13.28
CA TYR A 166 16.67 48.52 13.56
C TYR A 166 16.49 47.69 14.86
N ASN A 167 16.18 46.40 14.72
CA ASN A 167 17.11 45.30 15.04
C ASN A 167 16.47 43.92 14.90
N THR A 168 17.01 43.07 14.03
CA THR A 168 17.33 41.66 14.31
C THR A 168 18.39 41.23 13.30
N LEU A 169 19.66 41.40 13.69
CA LEU A 169 20.84 40.89 12.99
C LEU A 169 21.14 39.51 13.57
N GLU A 170 20.91 38.44 12.79
CA GLU A 170 21.54 37.14 12.99
C GLU A 170 21.90 36.55 11.60
N ASN A 171 23.04 35.83 11.55
CA ASN A 171 23.61 35.12 10.38
C ASN A 171 24.56 35.87 9.40
N GLU A 172 25.26 36.94 9.83
CA GLU A 172 26.40 37.46 9.05
C GLU A 172 27.55 36.44 8.88
N LYS A 173 27.77 35.56 9.87
CA LYS A 173 28.80 34.50 9.79
C LYS A 173 28.50 33.42 8.73
N ASP A 174 27.21 33.16 8.48
CA ASP A 174 26.75 32.12 7.56
C ASP A 174 26.84 32.60 6.09
N LEU A 175 26.66 33.91 5.87
CA LEU A 175 26.86 34.57 4.58
C LEU A 175 28.34 34.61 4.16
N ILE A 176 29.26 34.85 5.10
CA ILE A 176 30.70 34.87 4.83
C ILE A 176 31.22 33.48 4.42
N GLN A 177 30.78 32.40 5.10
CA GLN A 177 31.14 31.03 4.70
C GLN A 177 30.62 30.66 3.30
N LYS A 178 29.40 31.08 2.95
CA LYS A 178 28.82 30.83 1.61
C LYS A 178 29.51 31.65 0.50
N LEU A 179 30.06 32.82 0.81
CA LEU A 179 30.83 33.62 -0.16
C LEU A 179 32.23 33.04 -0.44
N ILE A 180 32.92 32.54 0.60
CA ILE A 180 34.24 31.88 0.44
C ILE A 180 34.11 30.64 -0.46
N HIS A 181 33.08 29.81 -0.21
CA HIS A 181 32.90 28.57 -0.98
C HIS A 181 32.55 28.80 -2.47
N ILE A 182 31.96 29.95 -2.81
CA ILE A 182 31.69 30.32 -4.21
C ILE A 182 32.97 30.83 -4.92
N GLN A 183 33.92 31.43 -4.20
CA GLN A 183 35.23 31.77 -4.76
C GLN A 183 36.12 30.52 -4.99
N GLU A 184 36.03 29.51 -4.12
CA GLU A 184 36.78 28.26 -4.25
C GLU A 184 36.36 27.40 -5.46
N MET A 185 35.10 27.50 -5.92
CA MET A 185 34.64 26.74 -7.09
C MET A 185 34.95 27.41 -8.44
N ASN A 186 35.42 28.66 -8.47
CA ASN A 186 35.60 29.42 -9.71
C ASN A 186 37.08 29.55 -10.16
N THR A 187 38.02 28.92 -9.46
CA THR A 187 39.46 28.92 -9.79
C THR A 187 39.93 27.68 -10.56
N ASN A 188 39.01 26.76 -10.90
CA ASN A 188 39.32 25.52 -11.64
C ASN A 188 38.67 25.48 -13.03
N SER A 189 39.09 26.36 -13.94
CA SER A 189 39.08 26.02 -15.37
C SER A 189 40.19 26.75 -16.13
N ARG A 190 40.86 26.01 -17.03
CA ARG A 190 42.02 26.41 -17.86
C ARG A 190 43.36 26.43 -17.11
N ASP A 191 44.06 25.30 -17.18
CA ASP A 191 45.25 25.31 -18.02
C ASP A 191 45.49 23.96 -18.71
N THR A 192 45.71 24.02 -20.02
CA THR A 192 46.11 22.89 -20.86
C THR A 192 47.53 22.45 -20.57
N LYS A 193 47.77 21.15 -20.44
CA LYS A 193 49.10 20.57 -20.68
C LYS A 193 49.01 19.42 -21.66
N ALA A 194 49.69 19.60 -22.80
CA ALA A 194 49.99 18.51 -23.71
C ALA A 194 50.85 17.46 -22.99
N GLN A 195 50.60 16.19 -23.30
CA GLN A 195 51.46 15.09 -22.89
C GLN A 195 52.62 14.99 -23.87
N ASP A 196 53.83 14.84 -23.34
CA ASP A 196 54.91 14.14 -24.03
C ASP A 196 55.46 13.09 -23.05
N VAL A 197 55.44 11.83 -23.47
CA VAL A 197 56.05 10.70 -22.73
C VAL A 197 56.96 9.93 -23.68
N VAL A 198 58.21 9.79 -23.24
CA VAL A 198 59.36 9.27 -23.98
C VAL A 198 59.43 7.74 -23.94
N MET A 199 60.03 7.11 -24.98
CA MET A 199 60.84 5.86 -25.04
C MET A 199 60.60 5.16 -26.42
N GLN A 200 61.46 4.36 -27.07
CA GLN A 200 62.90 3.95 -27.07
C GLN A 200 63.13 3.23 -28.46
N LYS A 201 64.30 2.81 -28.99
CA LYS A 201 65.72 2.65 -28.57
C LYS A 201 66.62 2.48 -29.83
N GLU A 202 67.94 2.63 -29.69
CA GLU A 202 69.08 1.87 -30.31
C GLU A 202 70.31 2.82 -30.40
N SER A 203 71.39 2.68 -29.62
CA SER A 203 72.45 1.64 -29.58
C SER A 203 73.30 1.59 -30.88
N LYS A 204 74.64 1.68 -30.85
CA LYS A 204 75.59 0.99 -29.96
C LYS A 204 76.89 1.77 -29.68
N LEU A 205 77.55 1.43 -28.54
CA LEU A 205 78.99 1.28 -28.24
C LEU A 205 80.01 2.18 -28.98
N LYS A 206 81.09 2.74 -28.40
CA LYS A 206 82.00 2.41 -27.27
C LYS A 206 82.93 3.67 -27.15
N THR A 207 83.57 4.11 -26.06
CA THR A 207 84.15 3.48 -24.85
C THR A 207 84.26 4.55 -23.75
N GLU A 208 84.22 4.18 -22.46
CA GLU A 208 84.36 5.15 -21.35
C GLU A 208 85.80 5.67 -21.14
N ALA A 209 85.94 6.98 -20.85
CA ALA A 209 87.04 7.58 -20.05
C ALA A 209 86.88 9.11 -19.82
N PHE A 210 86.33 9.84 -20.80
CA PHE A 210 86.48 11.31 -20.90
C PHE A 210 85.29 12.16 -20.39
N THR A 211 84.22 11.53 -19.89
CA THR A 211 82.87 12.14 -19.92
C THR A 211 82.33 12.71 -18.60
N LYS A 212 83.05 12.65 -17.47
CA LYS A 212 82.51 13.18 -16.19
C LYS A 212 82.63 14.70 -16.02
N GLU A 213 83.69 15.32 -16.54
CA GLU A 213 83.94 16.75 -16.34
C GLU A 213 83.13 17.61 -17.31
N HIS A 214 83.17 17.29 -18.61
CA HIS A 214 82.42 18.01 -19.65
C HIS A 214 80.90 18.01 -19.43
N ASN A 215 80.33 16.94 -18.84
CA ASN A 215 78.90 16.88 -18.53
C ASN A 215 78.48 17.82 -17.40
N LYS A 216 79.39 18.24 -16.51
CA LYS A 216 79.10 19.25 -15.48
C LYS A 216 79.05 20.64 -16.10
N THR A 217 80.06 21.01 -16.87
CA THR A 217 80.09 22.29 -17.61
C THR A 217 78.94 22.40 -18.61
N LEU A 218 78.57 21.30 -19.31
CA LEU A 218 77.43 21.30 -20.23
C LEU A 218 76.08 21.48 -19.51
N LYS A 219 75.98 21.09 -18.23
CA LYS A 219 74.78 21.29 -17.43
C LYS A 219 74.66 22.75 -16.98
N GLU A 220 75.76 23.33 -16.48
CA GLU A 220 75.86 24.75 -16.12
C GLU A 220 75.59 25.67 -17.33
N LEU A 221 76.10 25.32 -18.52
CA LEU A 221 75.88 26.08 -19.76
C LEU A 221 74.44 25.95 -20.30
N LYS A 222 73.76 24.83 -20.03
CA LYS A 222 72.31 24.68 -20.30
C LYS A 222 71.46 25.49 -19.32
N GLU A 223 71.86 25.53 -18.05
CA GLU A 223 71.15 26.28 -17.01
C GLU A 223 71.25 27.80 -17.26
N THR A 224 72.44 28.32 -17.61
CA THR A 224 72.58 29.72 -18.04
C THR A 224 71.84 30.02 -19.34
N ALA A 225 71.79 29.10 -20.31
CA ALA A 225 70.98 29.27 -21.52
C ALA A 225 69.47 29.33 -21.24
N ILE A 226 68.96 28.57 -20.26
CA ILE A 226 67.56 28.64 -19.81
C ILE A 226 67.27 30.00 -19.14
N VAL A 227 68.15 30.46 -18.25
CA VAL A 227 68.00 31.77 -17.58
C VAL A 227 68.07 32.93 -18.58
N LEU A 228 68.99 32.87 -19.55
CA LEU A 228 69.07 33.87 -20.62
C LEU A 228 67.82 33.87 -21.50
N ARG A 229 67.22 32.70 -21.76
CA ARG A 229 65.97 32.61 -22.52
C ARG A 229 64.78 33.16 -21.75
N GLN A 230 64.64 32.83 -20.46
CA GLN A 230 63.64 33.47 -19.59
C GLN A 230 63.79 35.00 -19.57
N LYS A 231 65.03 35.50 -19.54
CA LYS A 231 65.31 36.95 -19.60
C LYS A 231 64.98 37.57 -20.96
N LEU A 232 65.14 36.82 -22.06
CA LEU A 232 64.68 37.22 -23.38
C LEU A 232 63.15 37.32 -23.42
N ASP A 233 62.46 36.29 -22.93
CA ASP A 233 60.99 36.22 -22.89
C ASP A 233 60.41 37.37 -22.03
N THR A 234 61.04 37.73 -20.89
CA THR A 234 60.63 38.90 -20.11
C THR A 234 60.83 40.21 -20.85
N LEU A 235 61.98 40.42 -21.49
CA LEU A 235 62.27 41.65 -22.26
C LEU A 235 61.34 41.77 -23.49
N GLU A 236 60.97 40.66 -24.12
CA GLU A 236 59.99 40.65 -25.20
C GLU A 236 58.59 41.02 -24.69
N SER A 237 58.20 40.55 -23.50
CA SER A 237 56.94 40.96 -22.86
C SER A 237 56.91 42.45 -22.50
N GLU A 238 58.00 42.99 -21.94
CA GLU A 238 58.15 44.43 -21.65
C GLU A 238 58.09 45.27 -22.93
N ARG A 239 58.78 44.84 -24.00
CA ARG A 239 58.74 45.49 -25.32
C ARG A 239 57.32 45.53 -25.87
N ASN A 240 56.55 44.45 -25.71
CA ASN A 240 55.19 44.37 -26.22
C ASN A 240 54.23 45.28 -25.43
N VAL A 241 54.36 45.39 -24.11
CA VAL A 241 53.62 46.36 -23.30
C VAL A 241 53.96 47.79 -23.74
N MET A 242 55.25 48.12 -23.83
CA MET A 242 55.69 49.47 -24.22
C MET A 242 55.26 49.84 -25.65
N ASN A 243 55.14 48.86 -26.56
CA ASN A 243 54.63 49.08 -27.92
C ASN A 243 53.12 49.37 -27.95
N VAL A 244 52.34 48.78 -27.03
CA VAL A 244 50.91 49.11 -26.84
C VAL A 244 50.76 50.51 -26.25
N GLU A 245 51.55 50.84 -25.22
CA GLU A 245 51.56 52.19 -24.62
C GLU A 245 51.95 53.26 -25.64
N TYR A 246 52.98 53.01 -26.45
CA TYR A 246 53.40 53.89 -27.55
C TYR A 246 52.29 54.08 -28.59
N SER A 247 51.63 52.99 -29.01
CA SER A 247 50.52 53.04 -29.97
C SER A 247 49.33 53.83 -29.41
N GLN A 248 49.04 53.69 -28.12
CA GLN A 248 47.96 54.43 -27.46
C GLN A 248 48.30 55.91 -27.24
N ALA A 249 49.57 56.25 -26.99
CA ALA A 249 50.07 57.62 -26.96
C ALA A 249 50.00 58.26 -28.36
N GLN A 250 50.39 57.55 -29.41
CA GLN A 250 50.31 58.03 -30.80
C GLN A 250 48.87 58.37 -31.20
N VAL A 251 47.91 57.47 -30.95
CA VAL A 251 46.48 57.74 -31.19
C VAL A 251 45.96 58.92 -30.36
N SER A 252 46.56 59.21 -29.20
CA SER A 252 46.23 60.41 -28.42
C SER A 252 46.82 61.69 -29.04
N CYS A 253 48.02 61.65 -29.61
CA CYS A 253 48.61 62.77 -30.35
C CYS A 253 47.84 63.08 -31.63
N GLU A 254 47.48 62.06 -32.41
CA GLU A 254 46.67 62.20 -33.64
C GLU A 254 45.32 62.90 -33.36
N LYS A 255 44.64 62.54 -32.26
CA LYS A 255 43.42 63.24 -31.81
C LYS A 255 43.67 64.71 -31.49
N VAL A 256 44.76 65.02 -30.79
CA VAL A 256 45.11 66.41 -30.45
C VAL A 256 45.45 67.20 -31.71
N GLU A 257 46.12 66.61 -32.70
CA GLU A 257 46.34 67.25 -34.01
C GLU A 257 45.05 67.51 -34.77
N ASP A 258 44.11 66.56 -34.77
CA ASP A 258 42.81 66.74 -35.43
C ASP A 258 41.93 67.78 -34.71
N ASP A 259 41.94 67.82 -33.38
CA ASP A 259 41.33 68.90 -32.60
C ASP A 259 41.97 70.26 -32.93
N LEU A 260 43.30 70.32 -33.08
CA LEU A 260 44.03 71.55 -33.44
C LEU A 260 43.71 72.00 -34.88
N LYS A 261 43.61 71.08 -35.85
CA LYS A 261 43.08 71.36 -37.21
C LYS A 261 41.64 71.87 -37.15
N ASN A 262 40.81 71.33 -36.26
CA ASN A 262 39.43 71.76 -36.09
C ASN A 262 39.37 73.20 -35.53
N VAL A 263 40.22 73.52 -34.55
CA VAL A 263 40.40 74.89 -34.03
C VAL A 263 40.92 75.85 -35.11
N ILE A 264 41.89 75.44 -35.94
CA ILE A 264 42.37 76.23 -37.09
C ILE A 264 41.24 76.49 -38.09
N ASN A 265 40.44 75.47 -38.42
CA ASN A 265 39.27 75.64 -39.30
C ASN A 265 38.23 76.57 -38.71
N ILE A 266 38.00 76.52 -37.39
CA ILE A 266 37.12 77.46 -36.68
C ILE A 266 37.68 78.89 -36.77
N LEU A 267 38.97 79.11 -36.50
CA LEU A 267 39.63 80.42 -36.60
C LEU A 267 39.55 80.99 -38.04
N ASN A 268 39.83 80.17 -39.05
CA ASN A 268 39.67 80.52 -40.46
C ASN A 268 38.21 80.88 -40.80
N SER A 269 37.22 80.16 -40.27
CA SER A 269 35.80 80.46 -40.48
C SER A 269 35.32 81.74 -39.80
N ILE A 270 36.03 82.19 -38.77
CA ILE A 270 35.77 83.45 -38.04
C ILE A 270 36.45 84.65 -38.73
N GLY A 271 37.34 84.40 -39.70
CA GLY A 271 38.01 85.45 -40.48
C GLY A 271 39.19 86.10 -39.76
N ILE A 272 39.81 85.42 -38.79
CA ILE A 272 41.02 85.90 -38.11
C ILE A 272 42.23 85.27 -38.78
N THR A 273 42.66 85.88 -39.88
CA THR A 273 43.96 85.67 -40.52
C THR A 273 44.55 87.03 -40.86
N ASP A 274 45.81 87.23 -40.45
CA ASP A 274 46.58 88.47 -40.47
C ASP A 274 46.13 89.62 -39.55
N GLU A 275 47.07 90.03 -38.69
CA GLU A 275 47.06 91.32 -38.01
C GLU A 275 47.32 92.44 -39.03
N ASN A 276 46.27 93.03 -39.61
CA ASN A 276 46.21 94.45 -39.99
C ASN A 276 44.90 94.81 -40.75
N SER A 277 43.97 95.50 -40.07
CA SER A 277 43.19 96.57 -40.69
C SER A 277 42.54 97.43 -39.60
N GLU A 278 42.77 98.73 -39.66
CA GLU A 278 42.04 99.73 -38.88
C GLU A 278 40.55 99.77 -39.29
N GLY A 279 39.70 100.28 -38.41
CA GLY A 279 38.32 100.69 -38.76
C GLY A 279 37.22 99.67 -38.48
N VAL A 280 37.12 99.14 -37.26
CA VAL A 280 35.87 98.49 -36.80
C VAL A 280 34.80 99.57 -36.62
N SER A 281 33.97 99.77 -37.64
CA SER A 281 32.76 100.60 -37.55
C SER A 281 31.84 100.07 -36.44
N ASP A 282 31.22 100.96 -35.64
CA ASP A 282 30.25 100.61 -34.60
C ASP A 282 29.12 99.71 -35.12
N GLU A 283 28.78 99.80 -36.40
CA GLU A 283 27.78 98.93 -37.05
C GLU A 283 28.18 97.44 -37.08
N VAL A 284 29.49 97.15 -37.14
CA VAL A 284 30.02 95.77 -37.06
C VAL A 284 29.97 95.28 -35.62
N LEU A 285 30.39 96.10 -34.64
CA LEU A 285 30.27 95.77 -33.22
C LEU A 285 28.82 95.54 -32.80
N GLU A 286 27.88 96.36 -33.26
CA GLU A 286 26.46 96.20 -32.94
C GLU A 286 25.86 94.94 -33.60
N LYS A 287 26.26 94.59 -34.83
CA LYS A 287 25.88 93.33 -35.49
C LYS A 287 26.47 92.12 -34.77
N VAL A 288 27.74 92.18 -34.36
CA VAL A 288 28.39 91.13 -33.57
C VAL A 288 27.70 90.97 -32.22
N GLN A 289 27.43 92.05 -31.48
CA GLN A 289 26.73 91.99 -30.20
C GLN A 289 25.28 91.45 -30.35
N LYS A 290 24.55 91.86 -31.40
CA LYS A 290 23.21 91.32 -31.71
C LYS A 290 23.28 89.81 -32.04
N ASN A 291 24.32 89.36 -32.72
CA ASN A 291 24.51 87.93 -33.02
C ASN A 291 24.96 87.12 -31.79
N ILE A 292 25.84 87.67 -30.95
CA ILE A 292 26.23 87.10 -29.65
C ILE A 292 25.00 86.95 -28.76
N ASN A 293 24.17 87.98 -28.62
CA ASN A 293 22.94 87.92 -27.81
C ASN A 293 21.93 86.88 -28.36
N LYS A 294 21.78 86.78 -29.68
CA LYS A 294 20.95 85.73 -30.33
C LYS A 294 21.51 84.32 -30.10
N LEU A 295 22.84 84.16 -30.14
CA LEU A 295 23.51 82.88 -29.88
C LEU A 295 23.39 82.48 -28.41
N HIS A 296 23.52 83.43 -27.47
CA HIS A 296 23.26 83.18 -26.04
C HIS A 296 21.82 82.75 -25.79
N ALA A 297 20.83 83.50 -26.29
CA ALA A 297 19.42 83.12 -26.15
C ALA A 297 19.13 81.73 -26.75
N LYS A 298 19.69 81.43 -27.94
CA LYS A 298 19.54 80.11 -28.56
C LYS A 298 20.29 79.00 -27.80
N SER A 299 21.43 79.32 -27.18
CA SER A 299 22.15 78.39 -26.31
C SER A 299 21.37 78.12 -25.03
N GLU A 300 20.71 79.12 -24.45
CA GLU A 300 19.88 79.01 -23.25
C GLU A 300 18.58 78.22 -23.51
N ASP A 301 17.93 78.45 -24.66
CA ASP A 301 16.84 77.62 -25.16
C ASP A 301 17.28 76.16 -25.38
N LEU A 302 18.47 75.93 -25.94
CA LEU A 302 19.00 74.58 -26.17
C LEU A 302 19.41 73.88 -24.86
N THR A 303 20.01 74.58 -23.90
CA THR A 303 20.37 73.99 -22.59
C THR A 303 19.13 73.70 -21.77
N SER A 304 18.14 74.60 -21.72
CA SER A 304 16.87 74.36 -21.02
C SER A 304 16.09 73.19 -21.64
N LYS A 305 16.03 73.11 -22.97
CA LYS A 305 15.41 71.99 -23.69
C LYS A 305 16.18 70.67 -23.51
N SER A 306 17.51 70.72 -23.47
CA SER A 306 18.34 69.56 -23.11
C SER A 306 18.11 69.12 -21.67
N LEU A 307 17.94 70.04 -20.72
CA LEU A 307 17.63 69.72 -19.32
C LEU A 307 16.24 69.07 -19.20
N SER A 308 15.25 69.63 -19.90
CA SER A 308 13.88 69.11 -19.94
C SER A 308 13.83 67.69 -20.53
N LEU A 309 14.46 67.46 -21.68
CA LEU A 309 14.55 66.12 -22.29
C LEU A 309 15.31 65.14 -21.39
N LYS A 310 16.38 65.57 -20.71
CA LYS A 310 17.12 64.73 -19.77
C LYS A 310 16.25 64.34 -18.56
N ALA A 311 15.48 65.27 -18.01
CA ALA A 311 14.54 65.00 -16.92
C ALA A 311 13.40 64.05 -17.37
N GLU A 312 12.91 64.20 -18.59
CA GLU A 312 11.88 63.31 -19.16
C GLU A 312 12.42 61.89 -19.41
N ILE A 313 13.64 61.75 -19.94
CA ILE A 313 14.35 60.46 -20.07
C ILE A 313 14.57 59.82 -18.69
N GLU A 314 15.00 60.58 -17.68
CA GLU A 314 15.19 60.06 -16.31
C GLU A 314 13.86 59.56 -15.72
N ASN A 315 12.76 60.29 -15.94
CA ASN A 315 11.43 59.93 -15.47
C ASN A 315 10.89 58.66 -16.19
N VAL A 316 11.07 58.55 -17.50
CA VAL A 316 10.75 57.33 -18.29
C VAL A 316 11.60 56.15 -17.85
N LYS A 317 12.89 56.35 -17.57
CA LYS A 317 13.78 55.30 -17.05
C LYS A 317 13.34 54.85 -15.65
N GLN A 318 12.92 55.77 -14.79
CA GLN A 318 12.43 55.44 -13.45
C GLN A 318 11.07 54.71 -13.50
N SER A 319 10.16 55.08 -14.41
CA SER A 319 8.89 54.37 -14.59
C SER A 319 9.08 52.98 -15.19
N MET A 320 10.00 52.82 -16.15
CA MET A 320 10.40 51.53 -16.71
C MET A 320 10.97 50.59 -15.64
N ASN A 321 11.90 51.07 -14.81
CA ASN A 321 12.47 50.30 -13.69
C ASN A 321 11.40 49.85 -12.67
N ARG A 322 10.41 50.71 -12.39
CA ARG A 322 9.26 50.35 -11.51
C ARG A 322 8.41 49.25 -12.15
N SER A 323 8.07 49.38 -13.43
CA SER A 323 7.30 48.37 -14.17
C SER A 323 8.04 47.04 -14.29
N GLU A 324 9.36 47.05 -14.49
CA GLU A 324 10.19 45.84 -14.50
C GLU A 324 10.21 45.15 -13.12
N SER A 325 10.32 45.92 -12.03
CA SER A 325 10.22 45.39 -10.66
C SER A 325 8.87 44.70 -10.41
N GLU A 326 7.75 45.32 -10.82
CA GLU A 326 6.42 44.72 -10.73
C GLU A 326 6.29 43.46 -11.59
N ARG A 327 6.78 43.50 -12.83
CA ARG A 327 6.80 42.34 -13.73
C ARG A 327 7.57 41.17 -13.16
N ASN A 328 8.69 41.43 -12.46
CA ASN A 328 9.44 40.40 -11.75
C ASN A 328 8.68 39.83 -10.53
N LYS A 329 7.97 40.66 -9.76
CA LYS A 329 7.08 40.19 -8.68
C LYS A 329 5.99 39.25 -9.22
N TYR A 330 5.31 39.64 -10.30
CA TYR A 330 4.29 38.80 -10.95
C TYR A 330 4.89 37.51 -11.53
N LYS A 331 6.09 37.56 -12.11
CA LYS A 331 6.82 36.39 -12.62
C LYS A 331 7.14 35.40 -11.48
N ASN A 332 7.61 35.90 -10.34
CA ASN A 332 7.93 35.07 -9.17
C ASN A 332 6.64 34.44 -8.58
N MET A 333 5.57 35.22 -8.46
CA MET A 333 4.27 34.71 -7.99
C MET A 333 3.69 33.64 -8.95
N LEU A 334 3.83 33.84 -10.27
CA LEU A 334 3.43 32.85 -11.26
C LEU A 334 4.28 31.57 -11.19
N GLY A 335 5.57 31.68 -10.87
CA GLY A 335 6.44 30.54 -10.58
C GLY A 335 5.94 29.72 -9.40
N TYR A 336 5.74 30.38 -8.25
CA TYR A 336 5.19 29.75 -7.04
C TYR A 336 3.82 29.08 -7.30
N LEU A 337 2.91 29.76 -8.00
CA LEU A 337 1.60 29.19 -8.34
C LEU A 337 1.71 27.97 -9.27
N LYS A 338 2.67 27.94 -10.20
CA LYS A 338 2.93 26.77 -11.04
C LYS A 338 3.49 25.59 -10.25
N GLU A 339 4.43 25.83 -9.34
CA GLU A 339 4.99 24.78 -8.47
C GLU A 339 3.93 24.23 -7.51
N SER A 340 3.14 25.11 -6.88
CA SER A 340 2.02 24.73 -6.01
C SER A 340 0.96 23.91 -6.77
N ALA A 341 0.59 24.32 -7.99
CA ALA A 341 -0.34 23.56 -8.84
C ALA A 341 0.23 22.19 -9.26
N LYS A 342 1.54 22.10 -9.52
CA LYS A 342 2.22 20.83 -9.82
C LYS A 342 2.21 19.89 -8.61
N ALA A 343 2.54 20.40 -7.41
CA ALA A 343 2.51 19.65 -6.17
C ALA A 343 1.10 19.11 -5.84
N MET A 344 0.05 19.95 -5.96
CA MET A 344 -1.34 19.49 -5.77
C MET A 344 -1.76 18.42 -6.79
N LYS A 345 -1.26 18.48 -8.03
CA LYS A 345 -1.54 17.45 -9.05
C LYS A 345 -0.88 16.11 -8.70
N GLU A 346 0.35 16.13 -8.20
CA GLU A 346 1.07 14.93 -7.74
C GLU A 346 0.41 14.32 -6.50
N GLU A 347 0.02 15.14 -5.51
CA GLU A 347 -0.77 14.70 -4.36
C GLU A 347 -2.12 14.08 -4.78
N TYR A 348 -2.83 14.68 -5.74
CA TYR A 348 -4.09 14.15 -6.24
C TYR A 348 -3.89 12.74 -6.83
N GLY A 349 -2.85 12.54 -7.65
CA GLY A 349 -2.52 11.22 -8.21
C GLY A 349 -2.22 10.17 -7.13
N GLN A 350 -1.47 10.55 -6.09
CA GLN A 350 -1.21 9.66 -4.95
C GLN A 350 -2.50 9.31 -4.18
N LYS A 351 -3.35 10.31 -3.90
CA LYS A 351 -4.65 10.12 -3.23
C LYS A 351 -5.61 9.28 -4.07
N GLU A 352 -5.62 9.43 -5.39
CA GLU A 352 -6.41 8.58 -6.30
C GLU A 352 -5.91 7.13 -6.30
N HIS A 353 -4.60 6.91 -6.35
CA HIS A 353 -4.03 5.56 -6.26
C HIS A 353 -4.39 4.88 -4.93
N LEU A 354 -4.29 5.62 -3.81
CA LEU A 354 -4.70 5.15 -2.49
C LEU A 354 -6.21 4.85 -2.43
N ARG A 355 -7.07 5.73 -2.99
CA ARG A 355 -8.52 5.50 -3.12
C ARG A 355 -8.81 4.20 -3.88
N ASN A 356 -8.10 3.96 -4.98
CA ASN A 356 -8.30 2.77 -5.80
C ASN A 356 -7.82 1.49 -5.08
N GLN A 357 -6.71 1.54 -4.34
CA GLN A 357 -6.27 0.45 -3.45
C GLN A 357 -7.28 0.18 -2.33
N LEU A 358 -7.78 1.21 -1.67
CA LEU A 358 -8.80 1.11 -0.62
C LEU A 358 -10.11 0.53 -1.19
N LYS A 359 -10.53 0.94 -2.39
CA LYS A 359 -11.68 0.38 -3.09
C LYS A 359 -11.50 -1.11 -3.39
N LEU A 360 -10.31 -1.54 -3.84
CA LEU A 360 -10.00 -2.96 -4.07
C LEU A 360 -9.97 -3.78 -2.77
N LYS A 361 -9.42 -3.23 -1.68
CA LYS A 361 -9.47 -3.87 -0.35
C LYS A 361 -10.91 -3.96 0.16
N TYR A 362 -11.69 -2.90 0.00
CA TYR A 362 -13.10 -2.85 0.36
C TYR A 362 -13.92 -3.86 -0.45
N GLU A 363 -13.78 -3.93 -1.77
CA GLU A 363 -14.48 -4.93 -2.61
C GLU A 363 -14.14 -6.38 -2.18
N LYS A 364 -12.88 -6.66 -1.81
CA LYS A 364 -12.48 -7.96 -1.25
C LYS A 364 -13.15 -8.26 0.11
N LEU A 365 -13.30 -7.25 0.98
CA LEU A 365 -14.00 -7.35 2.28
C LEU A 365 -15.54 -7.34 2.13
N ARG A 366 -16.05 -6.74 1.06
CA ARG A 366 -17.47 -6.66 0.66
C ARG A 366 -18.01 -8.00 0.16
N GLY A 367 -17.18 -9.05 0.10
CA GLY A 367 -17.59 -10.45 0.00
C GLY A 367 -18.41 -10.88 1.23
N GLY A 368 -19.64 -10.37 1.31
CA GLY A 368 -20.50 -10.40 2.49
C GLY A 368 -20.71 -11.79 3.05
N ASN A 369 -20.17 -12.01 4.24
CA ASN A 369 -20.55 -13.06 5.18
C ASN A 369 -20.69 -14.48 4.60
N LYS A 370 -19.60 -15.03 4.04
CA LYS A 370 -19.46 -16.48 3.78
C LYS A 370 -19.96 -17.33 4.97
N ARG A 371 -19.75 -16.83 6.19
CA ARG A 371 -20.20 -17.44 7.45
C ARG A 371 -21.72 -17.66 7.55
N SER A 372 -22.60 -16.77 7.06
CA SER A 372 -24.05 -17.11 7.03
C SER A 372 -24.39 -18.17 6.00
N ILE A 373 -23.61 -18.30 4.91
CA ILE A 373 -23.78 -19.38 3.94
C ILE A 373 -23.38 -20.71 4.59
N TYR A 374 -22.25 -20.72 5.31
CA TYR A 374 -21.80 -21.88 6.07
C TYR A 374 -22.74 -22.26 7.22
N THR A 375 -23.17 -21.32 8.07
CA THR A 375 -24.15 -21.59 9.13
C THR A 375 -25.47 -22.10 8.55
N LYS A 376 -25.97 -21.51 7.46
CA LYS A 376 -27.19 -22.00 6.80
C LYS A 376 -27.00 -23.43 6.27
N ARG A 377 -25.88 -23.72 5.59
CA ARG A 377 -25.54 -25.08 5.13
C ARG A 377 -25.43 -26.08 6.28
N ILE A 378 -24.84 -25.70 7.42
CA ILE A 378 -24.77 -26.57 8.60
C ILE A 378 -26.19 -26.86 9.13
N VAL A 379 -27.05 -25.84 9.26
CA VAL A 379 -28.45 -26.03 9.70
C VAL A 379 -29.24 -26.90 8.73
N GLU A 380 -29.03 -26.75 7.42
CA GLU A 380 -29.60 -27.61 6.37
C GLU A 380 -29.10 -29.07 6.50
N ILE A 381 -27.81 -29.29 6.75
CA ILE A 381 -27.23 -30.63 7.02
C ILE A 381 -27.83 -31.25 8.28
N ILE A 382 -27.92 -30.51 9.40
CA ILE A 382 -28.51 -30.98 10.65
C ILE A 382 -29.97 -31.40 10.43
N SER A 383 -30.78 -30.56 9.76
CA SER A 383 -32.18 -30.88 9.46
C SER A 383 -32.32 -32.12 8.57
N ASN A 384 -31.37 -32.40 7.69
CA ASN A 384 -31.38 -33.63 6.89
C ASN A 384 -30.96 -34.86 7.71
N VAL A 385 -29.99 -34.74 8.61
CA VAL A 385 -29.63 -35.80 9.56
C VAL A 385 -30.81 -36.13 10.50
N ASP A 386 -31.55 -35.12 10.98
CA ASP A 386 -32.74 -35.33 11.81
C ASP A 386 -33.85 -36.10 11.06
N LYS A 387 -34.08 -35.79 9.77
CA LYS A 387 -35.00 -36.55 8.91
C LYS A 387 -34.53 -38.00 8.73
N GLN A 388 -33.26 -38.21 8.42
CA GLN A 388 -32.67 -39.56 8.30
C GLN A 388 -32.82 -40.35 9.61
N ASN A 389 -32.60 -39.73 10.77
CA ASN A 389 -32.81 -40.37 12.07
C ASN A 389 -34.26 -40.78 12.33
N ILE A 390 -35.24 -40.00 11.84
CA ILE A 390 -36.68 -40.37 11.91
C ILE A 390 -36.98 -41.53 10.96
N GLU A 391 -36.42 -41.52 9.76
CA GLU A 391 -36.59 -42.59 8.77
C GLU A 391 -35.94 -43.91 9.22
N ILE A 392 -34.73 -43.87 9.77
CA ILE A 392 -34.06 -45.02 10.39
C ILE A 392 -34.90 -45.59 11.54
N LYS A 393 -35.48 -44.73 12.40
CA LYS A 393 -36.38 -45.20 13.47
C LYS A 393 -37.61 -45.92 12.91
N LYS A 394 -38.18 -45.44 11.80
CA LYS A 394 -39.29 -46.10 11.12
C LYS A 394 -38.86 -47.47 10.57
N ILE A 395 -37.74 -47.53 9.83
CA ILE A 395 -37.18 -48.78 9.28
C ILE A 395 -36.89 -49.79 10.40
N LEU A 396 -36.38 -49.36 11.55
CA LEU A 396 -36.15 -50.22 12.72
C LEU A 396 -37.46 -50.78 13.30
N GLU A 397 -38.54 -50.00 13.33
CA GLU A 397 -39.84 -50.47 13.81
C GLU A 397 -40.50 -51.42 12.81
N ASP A 398 -40.43 -51.11 11.50
CA ASP A 398 -40.88 -51.99 10.42
C ASP A 398 -40.09 -53.32 10.43
N THR A 399 -38.78 -53.29 10.68
CA THR A 399 -37.91 -54.48 10.81
C THR A 399 -38.28 -55.33 12.03
N ARG A 400 -38.58 -54.69 13.18
CA ARG A 400 -39.08 -55.40 14.38
C ARG A 400 -40.45 -56.03 14.13
N GLN A 401 -41.30 -55.38 13.36
CA GLN A 401 -42.62 -55.89 13.01
C GLN A 401 -42.50 -57.13 12.11
N LEU A 402 -41.66 -57.06 11.07
CA LEU A 402 -41.33 -58.21 10.22
C LEU A 402 -40.76 -59.38 11.04
N GLN A 403 -39.85 -59.13 11.98
CA GLN A 403 -39.31 -60.19 12.83
C GLN A 403 -40.38 -60.85 13.72
N LYS A 404 -41.36 -60.08 14.24
CA LYS A 404 -42.50 -60.65 14.97
C LYS A 404 -43.36 -61.52 14.06
N GLU A 405 -43.64 -61.06 12.83
CA GLU A 405 -44.44 -61.79 11.86
C GLU A 405 -43.77 -63.10 11.43
N ILE A 406 -42.45 -63.08 11.19
CA ILE A 406 -41.64 -64.30 10.95
C ILE A 406 -41.79 -65.27 12.12
N ASN A 407 -41.54 -64.84 13.36
CA ASN A 407 -41.63 -65.71 14.54
C ASN A 407 -43.06 -66.26 14.77
N ILE A 408 -44.10 -65.48 14.46
CA ILE A 408 -45.51 -65.91 14.55
C ILE A 408 -45.81 -67.00 13.51
N LEU A 409 -45.36 -66.79 12.27
CA LEU A 409 -45.54 -67.74 11.17
C LEU A 409 -44.74 -69.03 11.38
N GLU A 410 -43.50 -68.92 11.87
CA GLU A 410 -42.66 -70.07 12.23
C GLU A 410 -43.32 -70.93 13.33
N GLY A 411 -43.77 -70.28 14.43
CA GLY A 411 -44.50 -70.99 15.47
C GLY A 411 -45.87 -71.53 15.03
N GLN A 412 -46.53 -70.88 14.06
CA GLN A 412 -47.77 -71.41 13.46
C GLN A 412 -47.48 -72.66 12.60
N LEU A 413 -46.42 -72.62 11.79
CA LEU A 413 -45.96 -73.75 10.98
C LEU A 413 -45.64 -74.96 11.86
N GLU A 414 -44.88 -74.76 12.95
CA GLU A 414 -44.53 -75.82 13.89
C GLU A 414 -45.78 -76.43 14.56
N ARG A 415 -46.70 -75.60 15.09
CA ARG A 415 -47.95 -76.10 15.68
C ARG A 415 -48.83 -76.85 14.67
N SER A 416 -48.99 -76.32 13.46
CA SER A 416 -49.76 -76.98 12.40
C SER A 416 -49.12 -78.30 11.98
N PHE A 417 -47.79 -78.37 11.94
CA PHE A 417 -47.06 -79.61 11.67
C PHE A 417 -47.25 -80.64 12.78
N SER A 418 -47.07 -80.29 14.05
CA SER A 418 -47.27 -81.23 15.17
C SER A 418 -48.67 -81.84 15.20
N VAL A 419 -49.72 -81.04 14.92
CA VAL A 419 -51.09 -81.56 14.84
C VAL A 419 -51.27 -82.54 13.67
N ALA A 420 -50.65 -82.27 12.52
CA ALA A 420 -50.67 -83.18 11.36
C ALA A 420 -49.88 -84.47 11.63
N ASP A 421 -48.72 -84.37 12.29
CA ASP A 421 -47.87 -85.50 12.66
C ASP A 421 -48.57 -86.41 13.67
N GLU A 422 -49.11 -85.86 14.77
CA GLU A 422 -49.85 -86.62 15.79
C GLU A 422 -51.08 -87.34 15.22
N THR A 423 -51.85 -86.65 14.36
CA THR A 423 -53.07 -87.23 13.77
C THR A 423 -52.74 -88.35 12.78
N LEU A 424 -51.83 -88.12 11.83
CA LEU A 424 -51.40 -89.17 10.90
C LEU A 424 -50.67 -90.31 11.59
N PHE A 425 -49.86 -90.05 12.62
CA PHE A 425 -49.19 -91.11 13.39
C PHE A 425 -50.18 -92.01 14.13
N ARG A 426 -51.26 -91.44 14.67
CA ARG A 426 -52.33 -92.21 15.32
C ARG A 426 -53.08 -93.09 14.32
N ASP A 427 -53.37 -92.56 13.14
CA ASP A 427 -54.18 -93.27 12.14
C ASP A 427 -53.33 -94.28 11.34
N ALA A 428 -52.03 -94.04 11.17
CA ALA A 428 -51.03 -94.98 10.64
C ALA A 428 -50.87 -96.27 11.49
N LYS A 429 -51.33 -96.27 12.75
CA LYS A 429 -51.41 -97.50 13.57
C LYS A 429 -52.57 -98.41 13.17
N LYS A 430 -53.58 -97.88 12.45
CA LYS A 430 -54.82 -98.59 12.08
C LYS A 430 -54.91 -98.91 10.59
N ASP A 431 -54.40 -98.04 9.74
CA ASP A 431 -54.52 -98.14 8.28
C ASP A 431 -53.15 -98.05 7.57
N ASP A 432 -52.99 -98.83 6.50
CA ASP A 432 -51.79 -98.86 5.69
C ASP A 432 -51.70 -97.71 4.67
N GLN A 433 -52.83 -97.12 4.26
CA GLN A 433 -52.81 -95.88 3.49
C GLN A 433 -52.34 -94.70 4.37
N ALA A 434 -52.83 -94.61 5.61
CA ALA A 434 -52.34 -93.65 6.59
C ALA A 434 -50.83 -93.76 6.88
N LYS A 435 -50.23 -94.96 6.88
CA LYS A 435 -48.75 -95.11 6.95
C LYS A 435 -48.02 -94.50 5.76
N LYS A 436 -48.58 -94.59 4.56
CA LYS A 436 -48.00 -93.99 3.34
C LYS A 436 -48.12 -92.46 3.41
N ALA A 437 -49.26 -91.94 3.87
CA ALA A 437 -49.46 -90.52 4.13
C ALA A 437 -48.49 -89.98 5.20
N TYR A 438 -48.27 -90.71 6.30
CA TYR A 438 -47.31 -90.34 7.34
C TYR A 438 -45.87 -90.21 6.80
N LYS A 439 -45.42 -91.16 5.96
CA LYS A 439 -44.10 -91.08 5.31
C LYS A 439 -43.99 -89.88 4.37
N LEU A 440 -45.05 -89.55 3.64
CA LEU A 440 -45.09 -88.36 2.78
C LEU A 440 -45.07 -87.06 3.60
N LEU A 441 -45.75 -86.99 4.74
CA LEU A 441 -45.69 -85.84 5.65
C LEU A 441 -44.28 -85.62 6.22
N ALA A 442 -43.62 -86.69 6.66
CA ALA A 442 -42.24 -86.61 7.18
C ALA A 442 -41.25 -86.16 6.08
N LEU A 443 -41.41 -86.67 4.85
CA LEU A 443 -40.61 -86.25 3.69
C LEU A 443 -40.85 -84.77 3.37
N LEU A 444 -42.11 -84.34 3.26
CA LEU A 444 -42.49 -82.94 3.03
C LEU A 444 -41.88 -82.01 4.08
N HIS A 445 -41.91 -82.38 5.37
CA HIS A 445 -41.29 -81.57 6.42
C HIS A 445 -39.77 -81.46 6.27
N SER A 446 -39.10 -82.55 5.87
CA SER A 446 -37.65 -82.51 5.59
C SER A 446 -37.32 -81.60 4.40
N GLU A 447 -38.10 -81.65 3.31
CA GLU A 447 -37.93 -80.80 2.14
C GLU A 447 -38.22 -79.33 2.46
N CYS A 448 -39.33 -79.03 3.15
CA CYS A 448 -39.64 -77.68 3.62
C CYS A 448 -38.54 -77.13 4.55
N LYS A 449 -37.98 -77.94 5.44
CA LYS A 449 -36.86 -77.53 6.30
C LYS A 449 -35.58 -77.25 5.49
N THR A 450 -35.30 -78.03 4.46
CA THR A 450 -34.21 -77.76 3.51
C THR A 450 -34.45 -76.44 2.75
N ILE A 451 -35.68 -76.19 2.29
CA ILE A 451 -36.04 -74.92 1.63
C ILE A 451 -35.84 -73.72 2.58
N VAL A 452 -36.26 -73.82 3.84
CA VAL A 452 -36.04 -72.76 4.85
C VAL A 452 -34.56 -72.50 5.09
N SER A 453 -33.72 -73.56 5.17
CA SER A 453 -32.26 -73.38 5.24
C SER A 453 -31.73 -72.64 4.01
N LEU A 454 -32.06 -73.10 2.80
CA LEU A 454 -31.60 -72.49 1.56
C LEU A 454 -32.03 -71.03 1.42
N VAL A 455 -33.24 -70.66 1.87
CA VAL A 455 -33.69 -69.26 1.88
C VAL A 455 -32.88 -68.41 2.86
N ASN A 456 -32.54 -68.94 4.04
CA ASN A 456 -31.66 -68.26 4.99
C ASN A 456 -30.23 -68.11 4.45
N ASP A 457 -29.71 -69.14 3.77
CA ASP A 457 -28.38 -69.16 3.15
C ASP A 457 -28.30 -68.21 1.94
N ILE A 458 -29.37 -68.10 1.14
CA ILE A 458 -29.51 -67.05 0.12
C ILE A 458 -29.53 -65.66 0.79
N GLY A 459 -30.19 -65.52 1.93
CA GLY A 459 -30.25 -64.27 2.70
C GLY A 459 -28.92 -63.86 3.36
N SER A 460 -28.02 -64.79 3.70
CA SER A 460 -26.63 -64.44 4.08
C SER A 460 -25.81 -64.06 2.87
N LEU A 461 -25.79 -64.91 1.83
CA LEU A 461 -25.05 -64.63 0.59
C LEU A 461 -25.44 -63.29 -0.05
N GLN A 462 -26.70 -62.90 -0.01
CA GLN A 462 -27.15 -61.62 -0.57
C GLN A 462 -26.69 -60.41 0.27
N ARG A 463 -26.44 -60.56 1.59
CA ARG A 463 -25.77 -59.53 2.40
C ARG A 463 -24.28 -59.47 2.08
N ASP A 464 -23.61 -60.63 2.02
CA ASP A 464 -22.19 -60.72 1.67
C ASP A 464 -21.91 -60.10 0.29
N ILE A 465 -22.81 -60.29 -0.69
CA ILE A 465 -22.73 -59.65 -2.01
C ILE A 465 -22.81 -58.12 -1.91
N VAL A 466 -23.74 -57.57 -1.12
CA VAL A 466 -23.89 -56.11 -0.94
C VAL A 466 -22.67 -55.51 -0.25
N ASP A 467 -22.15 -56.18 0.79
CA ASP A 467 -20.94 -55.76 1.50
C ASP A 467 -19.70 -55.81 0.59
N LEU A 468 -19.58 -56.84 -0.26
CA LEU A 468 -18.52 -56.92 -1.27
C LEU A 468 -18.66 -55.84 -2.35
N GLU A 469 -19.87 -55.54 -2.82
CA GLU A 469 -20.11 -54.43 -3.74
C GLU A 469 -19.75 -53.07 -3.13
N GLU A 470 -20.06 -52.84 -1.85
CA GLU A 470 -19.67 -51.61 -1.15
C GLU A 470 -18.15 -51.53 -1.02
N ASN A 471 -17.48 -52.61 -0.64
CA ASN A 471 -16.02 -52.67 -0.61
C ASN A 471 -15.40 -52.34 -1.99
N VAL A 472 -15.92 -52.90 -3.09
CA VAL A 472 -15.50 -52.55 -4.47
C VAL A 472 -15.74 -51.07 -4.78
N LYS A 473 -16.88 -50.50 -4.37
CA LYS A 473 -17.17 -49.05 -4.51
C LYS A 473 -16.17 -48.19 -3.72
N THR A 474 -15.74 -48.62 -2.53
CA THR A 474 -14.73 -47.87 -1.75
C THR A 474 -13.33 -47.95 -2.36
N GLU A 475 -12.91 -49.10 -2.90
CA GLU A 475 -11.59 -49.24 -3.55
C GLU A 475 -11.53 -48.50 -4.89
N THR A 476 -12.56 -48.61 -5.72
CA THR A 476 -12.65 -47.82 -6.97
C THR A 476 -12.65 -46.31 -6.70
N ALA A 477 -13.33 -45.85 -5.64
CA ALA A 477 -13.30 -44.45 -5.22
C ALA A 477 -11.89 -43.96 -4.78
N LYS A 478 -11.03 -44.84 -4.25
CA LYS A 478 -9.63 -44.52 -3.91
C LYS A 478 -8.73 -44.36 -5.13
N ARG A 479 -9.18 -44.73 -6.34
CA ARG A 479 -8.39 -44.72 -7.59
C ARG A 479 -7.07 -45.48 -7.48
N THR A 480 -7.08 -46.56 -6.70
CA THR A 480 -5.92 -47.46 -6.55
C THR A 480 -5.54 -48.06 -7.89
N GLU A 481 -6.53 -48.44 -8.72
CA GLU A 481 -6.33 -48.90 -10.09
C GLU A 481 -5.63 -47.86 -10.98
N ASP A 482 -6.17 -46.63 -11.12
CA ASP A 482 -5.55 -45.53 -11.88
C ASP A 482 -4.09 -45.25 -11.48
N THR A 483 -3.78 -45.35 -10.19
CA THR A 483 -2.42 -45.10 -9.68
C THR A 483 -1.48 -46.26 -9.97
N LEU A 484 -1.97 -47.51 -9.91
CA LEU A 484 -1.22 -48.71 -10.23
C LEU A 484 -0.99 -48.85 -11.75
N GLU A 485 -1.95 -48.44 -12.59
CA GLU A 485 -1.74 -48.32 -14.04
C GLU A 485 -0.67 -47.29 -14.39
N LYS A 486 -0.68 -46.10 -13.77
CA LYS A 486 0.38 -45.10 -13.96
C LYS A 486 1.75 -45.63 -13.57
N ILE A 487 1.85 -46.27 -12.40
CA ILE A 487 3.12 -46.90 -11.96
C ILE A 487 3.57 -48.00 -12.93
N LYS A 488 2.67 -48.82 -13.46
CA LYS A 488 3.00 -49.81 -14.50
C LYS A 488 3.50 -49.15 -15.79
N PHE A 489 2.86 -48.07 -16.23
CA PHE A 489 3.26 -47.31 -17.42
C PHE A 489 4.62 -46.64 -17.25
N ASP A 490 4.88 -46.04 -16.09
CA ASP A 490 6.17 -45.43 -15.77
C ASP A 490 7.28 -46.49 -15.67
N ILE A 491 7.01 -47.66 -15.09
CA ILE A 491 7.94 -48.81 -15.07
C ILE A 491 8.19 -49.35 -16.49
N ALA A 492 7.17 -49.38 -17.36
CA ALA A 492 7.33 -49.81 -18.74
C ALA A 492 8.27 -48.87 -19.52
N LYS A 493 8.10 -47.56 -19.37
CA LYS A 493 9.02 -46.55 -19.93
C LYS A 493 10.44 -46.70 -19.43
N ILE A 494 10.64 -46.85 -18.11
CA ILE A 494 11.97 -47.05 -17.53
C ILE A 494 12.67 -48.29 -18.12
N LYS A 495 11.91 -49.33 -18.48
CA LYS A 495 12.45 -50.54 -19.16
C LYS A 495 12.68 -50.38 -20.67
N GLU A 496 12.05 -49.41 -21.33
CA GLU A 496 12.33 -49.08 -22.73
C GLU A 496 13.53 -48.12 -22.86
N GLU A 497 13.86 -47.38 -21.79
CA GLU A 497 15.01 -46.48 -21.72
C GLU A 497 16.34 -47.17 -21.31
N THR A 498 16.31 -48.47 -20.95
CA THR A 498 17.48 -49.30 -20.59
C THR A 498 17.74 -50.45 -21.56
#